data_AF-A0A9D5V407-F1
#
_entry.id   AF-A0A9D5V407-F1
#
_cell.length_a   1.000
_cell.length_b   1.000
_cell.length_c   1.000
_cell.angle_alpha   90.00
_cell.angle_beta   90.00
_cell.angle_gamma   90.00
#
_symmetry.space_group_name_H-M   'P 1'
#
loop_
_entity.id
_entity.type
_entity.pdbx_description
1 polymer ?
#
loop_
_entity_poly.entity_id
_entity_poly.type
_entity_poly.pdbx_seq_one_letter_code
_entity_poly.pdbx_strand_id
1 'polypeptide(L)'
;DAETLYRENLKRWPDDLVARHGLANLLRRYGNPQAWNEALELLPPIGNEIIGQQAHYVAHLRGVILLEQGDVTGATALFNQGLASRPAPKTEKLYRQSLLLADLKQQRFTEAMQKLASLQDTRDANDKILVLHAFAGHHTLQHHEVIRRFQELTSVKEQFSPAARAAFDCLVHTFRLPANDEPAFTPNPQAHDQLIGLEIEMILNAA
;
A
#
# COMPACT_ATOMS: atom_id res chain seq x y z
N ASP A 1 17.08 -19.35 -6.71
CA ASP A 1 15.84 -18.55 -6.51
C ASP A 1 16.12 -17.11 -6.99
N ALA A 2 15.11 -16.22 -6.97
CA ALA A 2 15.28 -14.83 -7.41
C ALA A 2 16.28 -14.05 -6.54
N GLU A 3 16.30 -14.31 -5.23
CA GLU A 3 17.24 -13.66 -4.29
C GLU A 3 18.69 -13.94 -4.68
N THR A 4 19.03 -15.22 -4.88
CA THR A 4 20.39 -15.64 -5.24
C THR A 4 20.84 -14.96 -6.52
N LEU A 5 19.98 -14.90 -7.54
CA LEU A 5 20.29 -14.24 -8.82
C LEU A 5 20.56 -12.74 -8.63
N TYR A 6 19.76 -12.02 -7.85
CA TYR A 6 20.03 -10.61 -7.59
C TYR A 6 21.33 -10.40 -6.82
N ARG A 7 21.59 -11.22 -5.80
CA ARG A 7 22.84 -11.14 -5.02
C ARG A 7 24.07 -11.44 -5.87
N GLU A 8 23.99 -12.42 -6.77
CA GLU A 8 25.07 -12.74 -7.72
C GLU A 8 25.30 -11.60 -8.72
N ASN A 9 24.21 -11.01 -9.24
CA ASN A 9 24.31 -9.84 -10.12
C ASN A 9 24.98 -8.67 -9.40
N LEU A 10 24.62 -8.38 -8.15
CA LEU A 10 25.23 -7.28 -7.39
C LEU A 10 26.70 -7.52 -7.03
N LYS A 11 27.13 -8.79 -6.89
CA LYS A 11 28.56 -9.10 -6.76
C LYS A 11 29.34 -8.77 -8.03
N ARG A 12 28.74 -8.97 -9.21
CA ARG A 12 29.39 -8.75 -10.51
C ARG A 12 29.24 -7.31 -11.01
N TRP A 13 28.10 -6.69 -10.74
CA TRP A 13 27.74 -5.33 -11.13
C TRP A 13 27.11 -4.63 -9.93
N PRO A 14 27.94 -4.04 -9.04
CA PRO A 14 27.44 -3.44 -7.81
C PRO A 14 26.39 -2.36 -8.03
N ASP A 15 26.44 -1.63 -9.15
CA ASP A 15 25.56 -0.51 -9.49
C ASP A 15 24.35 -0.90 -10.36
N ASP A 16 24.07 -2.19 -10.52
CA ASP A 16 22.87 -2.65 -11.21
C ASP A 16 21.61 -2.28 -10.41
N LEU A 17 20.96 -1.19 -10.82
CA LEU A 17 19.74 -0.68 -10.19
C LEU A 17 18.59 -1.68 -10.27
N VAL A 18 18.48 -2.47 -11.33
CA VAL A 18 17.43 -3.48 -11.46
C VAL A 18 17.63 -4.55 -10.39
N ALA A 19 18.86 -5.00 -10.19
CA ALA A 19 19.18 -5.98 -9.17
C ALA A 19 19.00 -5.42 -7.74
N ARG A 20 19.41 -4.17 -7.49
CA ARG A 20 19.19 -3.51 -6.18
C ARG A 20 17.70 -3.38 -5.86
N HIS A 21 16.90 -2.89 -6.80
CA HIS A 21 15.47 -2.70 -6.62
C HIS A 21 14.73 -4.03 -6.45
N GLY A 22 15.05 -5.02 -7.28
CA GLY A 22 14.48 -6.36 -7.20
C GLY A 22 14.78 -7.03 -5.85
N LEU A 23 16.04 -6.97 -5.40
CA LEU A 23 16.43 -7.52 -4.10
C LEU A 23 15.78 -6.78 -2.94
N ALA A 24 15.75 -5.44 -2.96
CA ALA A 24 15.10 -4.65 -1.91
C ALA A 24 13.61 -4.97 -1.80
N ASN A 25 12.90 -5.08 -2.92
CA ASN A 25 11.48 -5.44 -2.91
C ASN A 25 11.25 -6.90 -2.45
N LEU A 26 12.18 -7.81 -2.72
CA LEU A 26 12.10 -9.19 -2.22
C LEU A 26 12.33 -9.25 -0.70
N LEU A 27 13.39 -8.59 -0.22
CA LEU A 27 13.72 -8.52 1.21
C LEU A 27 12.60 -7.87 2.03
N ARG A 28 11.95 -6.84 1.48
CA ARG A 28 10.75 -6.24 2.06
C ARG A 28 9.72 -7.30 2.46
N ARG A 29 9.43 -8.24 1.55
CA ARG A 29 8.40 -9.28 1.72
C ARG A 29 8.75 -10.31 2.80
N TYR A 30 10.00 -10.39 3.24
CA TYR A 30 10.37 -11.24 4.38
C TYR A 30 9.87 -10.69 5.72
N GLY A 31 9.43 -9.43 5.77
CA GLY A 31 8.61 -8.91 6.87
C GLY A 31 9.30 -8.91 8.24
N ASN A 32 10.63 -8.84 8.27
CA ASN A 32 11.40 -8.83 9.51
C ASN A 32 12.42 -7.68 9.55
N PRO A 33 12.81 -7.21 10.75
CA PRO A 33 13.68 -6.04 10.90
C PRO A 33 15.01 -6.12 10.16
N GLN A 34 15.64 -7.30 10.12
CA GLN A 34 16.93 -7.48 9.46
C GLN A 34 16.79 -7.31 7.94
N ALA A 35 15.80 -7.97 7.34
CA ALA A 35 15.57 -7.88 5.91
C ALA A 35 15.15 -6.47 5.48
N TRP A 36 14.35 -5.77 6.29
CA TRP A 36 13.98 -4.38 5.99
C TRP A 36 15.17 -3.42 6.04
N ASN A 37 16.06 -3.57 7.03
CA ASN A 37 17.27 -2.75 7.10
C ASN A 37 18.17 -2.97 5.87
N GLU A 38 18.37 -4.24 5.50
CA GLU A 38 19.13 -4.58 4.29
C GLU A 38 18.46 -4.00 3.02
N ALA A 39 17.13 -4.09 2.91
CA ALA A 39 16.39 -3.49 1.80
C ALA A 39 16.60 -1.97 1.72
N LEU A 40 16.62 -1.27 2.86
CA LEU A 40 16.86 0.17 2.93
C LEU A 40 18.32 0.55 2.64
N GLU A 41 19.29 -0.33 2.88
CA GLU A 41 20.70 -0.11 2.50
C GLU A 41 20.91 -0.24 0.99
N LEU A 42 20.16 -1.13 0.33
CA LEU A 42 20.21 -1.31 -1.13
C LEU A 42 19.61 -0.11 -1.89
N LEU A 43 18.67 0.59 -1.27
CA LEU A 43 18.00 1.75 -1.84
C LEU A 43 18.74 3.01 -1.39
N PRO A 44 19.39 3.79 -2.26
CA PRO A 44 20.12 4.97 -1.80
C PRO A 44 19.18 5.96 -1.06
N PRO A 45 19.67 6.70 -0.06
CA PRO A 45 18.88 7.75 0.57
C PRO A 45 18.39 8.76 -0.46
N ILE A 46 17.13 9.18 -0.32
CA ILE A 46 16.56 10.23 -1.15
C ILE A 46 16.99 11.57 -0.58
N GLY A 47 17.61 12.40 -1.42
CA GLY A 47 17.98 13.77 -1.07
C GLY A 47 16.77 14.70 -0.98
N ASN A 48 17.01 16.01 -0.99
CA ASN A 48 15.93 17.00 -0.85
C ASN A 48 14.98 17.03 -2.07
N GLU A 49 15.43 16.59 -3.24
CA GLU A 49 14.66 16.62 -4.47
C GLU A 49 14.53 15.21 -5.08
N ILE A 50 13.31 14.84 -5.46
CA ILE A 50 13.01 13.59 -6.17
C ILE A 50 12.86 13.93 -7.65
N ILE A 51 13.90 13.62 -8.44
CA ILE A 51 13.97 13.96 -9.85
C ILE A 51 14.10 12.68 -10.68
N GLY A 52 13.18 12.52 -11.63
CA GLY A 52 13.20 11.42 -12.59
C GLY A 52 12.61 10.12 -12.05
N GLN A 53 12.30 9.22 -12.98
CA GLN A 53 11.52 8.00 -12.69
C GLN A 53 12.19 7.07 -11.68
N GLN A 54 13.51 6.94 -11.73
CA GLN A 54 14.26 6.07 -10.82
C GLN A 54 14.21 6.59 -9.38
N ALA A 55 14.40 7.90 -9.18
CA ALA A 55 14.30 8.49 -7.85
C ALA A 55 12.89 8.33 -7.26
N HIS A 56 11.85 8.46 -8.10
CA HIS A 56 10.48 8.20 -7.68
C HIS A 56 10.24 6.75 -7.25
N TYR A 57 10.74 5.78 -8.02
CA TYR A 57 10.64 4.37 -7.67
C TYR A 57 11.32 4.09 -6.32
N VAL A 58 12.55 4.57 -6.15
CA VAL A 58 13.32 4.40 -4.90
C VAL A 58 12.59 5.06 -3.72
N ALA A 59 12.11 6.29 -3.89
CA ALA A 59 11.40 7.01 -2.83
C ALA A 59 10.10 6.31 -2.43
N HIS A 60 9.34 5.82 -3.41
CA HIS A 60 8.10 5.08 -3.14
C HIS A 60 8.38 3.76 -2.42
N LEU A 61 9.32 2.95 -2.91
CA LEU A 61 9.66 1.66 -2.29
C LEU A 61 10.25 1.84 -0.88
N ARG A 62 11.11 2.83 -0.65
CA ARG A 62 11.58 3.18 0.70
C ARG A 62 10.41 3.56 1.61
N GLY A 63 9.49 4.40 1.15
CA GLY A 63 8.32 4.79 1.92
C GLY A 63 7.42 3.60 2.27
N VAL A 64 7.27 2.64 1.35
CA VAL A 64 6.52 1.40 1.63
C VAL A 64 7.23 0.54 2.68
N ILE A 65 8.56 0.37 2.61
CA ILE A 65 9.31 -0.38 3.63
C ILE A 65 9.16 0.27 5.01
N LEU A 66 9.27 1.60 5.09
CA LEU A 66 9.05 2.35 6.34
C LEU A 66 7.62 2.15 6.87
N LEU A 67 6.63 2.14 5.97
CA LEU A 67 5.24 1.91 6.34
C LEU A 67 5.04 0.50 6.92
N GLU A 68 5.63 -0.53 6.33
CA GLU A 68 5.58 -1.90 6.84
C GLU A 68 6.30 -2.05 8.18
N GLN A 69 7.42 -1.34 8.38
CA GLN A 69 8.13 -1.25 9.67
C GLN A 69 7.31 -0.55 10.77
N GLY A 70 6.25 0.17 10.40
CA GLY A 70 5.48 1.00 11.32
C GLY A 70 6.02 2.42 11.50
N ASP A 71 7.08 2.80 10.77
CA ASP A 71 7.52 4.20 10.68
C ASP A 71 6.62 4.98 9.69
N VAL A 72 5.40 5.21 10.13
CA VAL A 72 4.38 5.88 9.32
C VAL A 72 4.73 7.35 9.08
N THR A 73 5.48 7.97 10.00
CA THR A 73 5.94 9.37 9.86
C THR A 73 6.96 9.48 8.75
N GLY A 74 8.00 8.65 8.76
CA GLY A 74 9.01 8.59 7.71
C GLY A 74 8.42 8.23 6.34
N ALA A 75 7.52 7.24 6.31
CA ALA A 75 6.80 6.86 5.09
C ALA A 75 6.01 8.04 4.49
N THR A 76 5.20 8.70 5.32
CA THR A 76 4.35 9.83 4.92
C THR A 76 5.19 11.01 4.43
N ALA A 77 6.34 11.29 5.06
CA ALA A 77 7.26 12.33 4.62
C ALA A 77 7.78 12.07 3.19
N LEU A 78 8.20 10.83 2.90
CA LEU A 78 8.65 10.44 1.56
C LEU A 78 7.53 10.52 0.52
N PHE A 79 6.33 10.07 0.84
CA PHE A 79 5.20 10.13 -0.09
C PHE A 79 4.79 11.58 -0.41
N ASN A 80 4.76 12.45 0.60
CA ASN A 80 4.48 13.88 0.41
C ASN A 80 5.57 14.57 -0.42
N GLN A 81 6.85 14.26 -0.14
CA GLN A 81 7.96 14.77 -0.95
C GLN A 81 7.83 14.31 -2.41
N GLY A 82 7.47 13.05 -2.63
CA GLY A 82 7.22 12.47 -3.93
C GLY A 82 6.09 13.15 -4.71
N LEU A 83 5.00 13.54 -4.03
CA LEU A 83 3.92 14.33 -4.65
C LEU A 83 4.35 15.77 -4.95
N ALA A 84 5.12 16.39 -4.05
CA ALA A 84 5.57 17.76 -4.20
C ALA A 84 6.45 17.98 -5.45
N SER A 85 7.16 16.95 -5.92
CA SER A 85 7.95 17.02 -7.14
C SER A 85 7.16 16.86 -8.44
N ARG A 86 5.82 16.80 -8.37
CA ARG A 86 4.88 16.74 -9.52
C ARG A 86 5.19 15.57 -10.46
N PRO A 87 5.09 14.33 -9.96
CA PRO A 87 5.36 13.13 -10.75
C PRO A 87 4.37 12.95 -11.91
N ALA A 88 4.70 12.05 -12.83
CA ALA A 88 3.75 11.60 -13.85
C ALA A 88 2.48 11.01 -13.19
N PRO A 89 1.30 11.09 -13.84
CA PRO A 89 0.02 10.73 -13.22
C PRO A 89 -0.05 9.33 -12.59
N LYS A 90 0.59 8.32 -13.22
CA LYS A 90 0.65 6.95 -12.66
C LYS A 90 1.40 6.92 -11.33
N THR A 91 2.55 7.58 -11.26
CA THR A 91 3.38 7.68 -10.05
C THR A 91 2.71 8.56 -9.00
N GLU A 92 2.02 9.63 -9.40
CA GLU A 92 1.21 10.46 -8.51
C GLU A 92 0.12 9.64 -7.82
N LYS A 93 -0.60 8.79 -8.59
CA LYS A 93 -1.61 7.88 -8.06
C LYS A 93 -1.02 6.95 -7.00
N LEU A 94 0.16 6.37 -7.23
CA LEU A 94 0.84 5.49 -6.26
C LEU A 94 1.10 6.22 -4.93
N TYR A 95 1.62 7.45 -4.95
CA TYR A 95 1.82 8.21 -3.72
C TYR A 95 0.51 8.52 -3.00
N ARG A 96 -0.55 8.88 -3.73
CA ARG A 96 -1.89 9.13 -3.14
C ARG A 96 -2.45 7.87 -2.47
N GLN A 97 -2.35 6.72 -3.11
CA GLN A 97 -2.76 5.44 -2.54
C GLN A 97 -1.92 5.09 -1.30
N SER A 98 -0.61 5.33 -1.33
CA SER A 98 0.27 5.05 -0.19
C SER A 98 0.04 5.99 1.01
N LEU A 99 -0.31 7.26 0.78
CA LEU A 99 -0.76 8.16 1.84
C LEU A 99 -2.08 7.71 2.46
N LEU A 100 -3.02 7.23 1.64
CA LEU A 100 -4.26 6.63 2.13
C LEU A 100 -3.96 5.40 3.01
N LEU A 101 -3.06 4.51 2.57
CA LEU A 101 -2.62 3.37 3.37
C LEU A 101 -1.95 3.77 4.69
N ALA A 102 -1.20 4.88 4.71
CA ALA A 102 -0.59 5.37 5.94
C ALA A 102 -1.62 5.80 7.00
N ASP A 103 -2.75 6.38 6.57
CA ASP A 103 -3.87 6.66 7.48
C ASP A 103 -4.62 5.40 7.87
N LEU A 104 -4.91 4.51 6.91
CA LEU A 104 -5.58 3.24 7.15
C LEU A 104 -4.78 2.40 8.16
N LYS A 105 -3.46 2.27 8.01
CA LYS A 105 -2.58 1.55 8.96
C LYS A 105 -2.70 2.10 10.38
N GLN A 106 -2.85 3.41 10.53
CA GLN A 106 -3.03 4.07 11.83
C GLN A 106 -4.49 4.12 12.30
N GLN A 107 -5.41 3.46 11.58
CA GLN A 107 -6.85 3.50 11.83
C GLN A 107 -7.43 4.92 11.86
N ARG A 108 -6.78 5.84 11.14
CA ARG A 108 -7.22 7.24 10.94
C ARG A 108 -8.25 7.30 9.82
N PHE A 109 -9.36 6.59 10.02
CA PHE A 109 -10.36 6.38 8.97
C PHE A 109 -11.00 7.69 8.51
N THR A 110 -11.17 8.68 9.40
CA THR A 110 -11.71 9.99 9.03
C THR A 110 -10.75 10.74 8.09
N GLU A 111 -9.45 10.74 8.39
CA GLU A 111 -8.42 11.33 7.55
C GLU A 111 -8.25 10.59 6.22
N ALA A 112 -8.37 9.26 6.25
CA ALA A 112 -8.40 8.41 5.05
C ALA A 112 -9.58 8.79 4.15
N MET A 113 -10.78 8.92 4.72
CA MET A 113 -12.00 9.32 4.02
C MET A 113 -11.88 10.70 3.35
N GLN A 114 -11.23 11.67 4.01
CA GLN A 114 -10.98 12.99 3.42
C GLN A 114 -10.08 12.93 2.18
N LYS A 115 -9.14 11.97 2.14
CA LYS A 115 -8.24 11.77 0.99
C LYS A 115 -8.88 11.01 -0.17
N LEU A 116 -10.03 10.35 0.06
CA LEU A 116 -10.76 9.63 -0.98
C LEU A 116 -11.39 10.55 -2.03
N ALA A 117 -11.54 11.85 -1.78
CA ALA A 117 -12.13 12.78 -2.74
C ALA A 117 -11.41 12.75 -4.10
N SER A 118 -10.10 12.43 -4.14
CA SER A 118 -9.34 12.24 -5.38
C SER A 118 -9.49 10.86 -6.04
N LEU A 119 -10.19 9.92 -5.40
CA LEU A 119 -10.32 8.52 -5.82
C LEU A 119 -11.79 8.08 -6.07
N GLN A 120 -12.79 8.88 -5.70
CA GLN A 120 -14.20 8.44 -5.63
C GLN A 120 -14.84 8.03 -6.96
N ASP A 121 -14.36 8.54 -8.10
CA ASP A 121 -14.91 8.25 -9.45
C ASP A 121 -14.06 7.27 -10.27
N THR A 122 -13.18 6.53 -9.61
CA THR A 122 -12.31 5.57 -10.28
C THR A 122 -13.05 4.29 -10.69
N ARG A 123 -12.69 3.75 -11.85
CA ARG A 123 -13.10 2.38 -12.27
C ARG A 123 -12.12 1.32 -11.78
N ASP A 124 -11.02 1.73 -11.16
CA ASP A 124 -9.95 0.87 -10.71
C ASP A 124 -10.35 0.05 -9.48
N ALA A 125 -10.18 -1.27 -9.55
CA ALA A 125 -10.57 -2.17 -8.46
C ALA A 125 -9.76 -1.90 -7.17
N ASN A 126 -8.48 -1.57 -7.29
CA ASN A 126 -7.60 -1.35 -6.14
C ASN A 126 -8.07 -0.13 -5.34
N ASP A 127 -8.33 0.98 -6.02
CA ASP A 127 -8.87 2.17 -5.37
C ASP A 127 -10.22 1.89 -4.69
N LYS A 128 -11.12 1.13 -5.34
CA LYS A 128 -12.42 0.77 -4.76
C LYS A 128 -12.28 -0.09 -3.50
N ILE A 129 -11.29 -0.99 -3.45
CA ILE A 129 -10.98 -1.79 -2.25
C ILE A 129 -10.50 -0.88 -1.11
N LEU A 130 -9.56 0.04 -1.38
CA LEU A 130 -9.08 0.99 -0.37
C LEU A 130 -10.20 1.92 0.14
N VAL A 131 -11.10 2.33 -0.76
CA VAL A 131 -12.32 3.07 -0.39
C VAL A 131 -13.18 2.23 0.54
N LEU A 132 -13.48 0.96 0.20
CA LEU A 132 -14.25 0.08 1.07
C LEU A 132 -13.58 -0.09 2.45
N HIS A 133 -12.26 -0.21 2.52
CA HIS A 133 -11.52 -0.28 3.78
C HIS A 133 -11.77 0.96 4.64
N ALA A 134 -11.59 2.16 4.08
CA ALA A 134 -11.84 3.40 4.81
C ALA A 134 -13.29 3.48 5.34
N PHE A 135 -14.28 3.09 4.53
CA PHE A 135 -15.68 3.05 4.96
C PHE A 135 -15.94 2.00 6.05
N ALA A 136 -15.34 0.82 5.94
CA ALA A 136 -15.52 -0.28 6.89
C ALA A 136 -14.99 0.06 8.29
N GLY A 137 -13.89 0.83 8.37
CA GLY A 137 -13.34 1.31 9.64
C GLY A 137 -14.02 2.57 10.19
N HIS A 138 -14.75 3.32 9.37
CA HIS A 138 -15.33 4.60 9.78
C HIS A 138 -16.69 4.41 10.50
N HIS A 139 -16.65 4.25 11.81
CA HIS A 139 -17.81 3.92 12.66
C HIS A 139 -19.03 4.86 12.58
N THR A 140 -18.87 6.10 12.11
CA THR A 140 -19.99 7.06 12.00
C THR A 140 -20.60 7.13 10.59
N LEU A 141 -20.04 6.44 9.60
CA LEU A 141 -20.60 6.42 8.25
C LEU A 141 -21.68 5.35 8.13
N GLN A 142 -22.65 5.62 7.26
CA GLN A 142 -23.88 4.85 7.20
C GLN A 142 -23.59 3.42 6.69
N HIS A 143 -23.99 2.41 7.47
CA HIS A 143 -23.86 0.98 7.14
C HIS A 143 -24.30 0.64 5.70
N HIS A 144 -25.28 1.36 5.16
CA HIS A 144 -25.77 1.18 3.80
C HIS A 144 -24.66 1.36 2.74
N GLU A 145 -23.70 2.26 2.95
CA GLU A 145 -22.67 2.58 1.96
C GLU A 145 -21.57 1.52 1.95
N VAL A 146 -21.24 0.95 3.11
CA VAL A 146 -20.39 -0.23 3.23
C VAL A 146 -21.02 -1.41 2.48
N ILE A 147 -22.31 -1.67 2.71
CA ILE A 147 -23.05 -2.75 2.04
C ILE A 147 -23.07 -2.54 0.52
N ARG A 148 -23.42 -1.33 0.06
CA ARG A 148 -23.48 -0.99 -1.38
C ARG A 148 -22.14 -1.24 -2.05
N ARG A 149 -21.04 -0.76 -1.46
CA ARG A 149 -19.68 -0.93 -2.01
C ARG A 149 -19.21 -2.38 -1.96
N PHE A 150 -19.49 -3.09 -0.87
CA PHE A 150 -19.21 -4.51 -0.76
C PHE A 150 -19.91 -5.32 -1.86
N GLN A 151 -21.20 -5.06 -2.10
CA GLN A 151 -21.97 -5.73 -3.16
C GLN A 151 -21.41 -5.39 -4.55
N GLU A 152 -21.09 -4.12 -4.79
CA GLU A 152 -20.47 -3.66 -6.04
C GLU A 152 -19.18 -4.44 -6.32
N LEU A 153 -18.24 -4.48 -5.37
CA LEU A 153 -16.97 -5.20 -5.51
C LEU A 153 -17.16 -6.72 -5.62
N THR A 154 -18.07 -7.30 -4.85
CA THR A 154 -18.38 -8.74 -4.91
C THR A 154 -18.86 -9.14 -6.30
N SER A 155 -19.68 -8.32 -6.96
CA SER A 155 -20.22 -8.61 -8.30
C SER A 155 -19.15 -8.69 -9.39
N VAL A 156 -17.99 -8.08 -9.19
CA VAL A 156 -16.87 -8.05 -10.15
C VAL A 156 -15.61 -8.74 -9.64
N LYS A 157 -15.67 -9.38 -8.46
CA LYS A 157 -14.51 -10.01 -7.79
C LYS A 157 -13.75 -10.97 -8.70
N GLU A 158 -14.45 -11.70 -9.57
CA GLU A 158 -13.82 -12.65 -10.49
C GLU A 158 -12.90 -12.01 -11.53
N GLN A 159 -13.02 -10.69 -11.74
CA GLN A 159 -12.19 -9.91 -12.65
C GLN A 159 -10.94 -9.33 -11.95
N PHE A 160 -10.84 -9.46 -10.62
CA PHE A 160 -9.69 -8.94 -9.87
C PHE A 160 -8.41 -9.70 -10.17
N SER A 161 -7.30 -8.98 -10.15
CA SER A 161 -5.98 -9.60 -10.07
C SER A 161 -5.87 -10.45 -8.79
N PRO A 162 -4.96 -11.44 -8.74
CA PRO A 162 -4.76 -12.25 -7.54
C PRO A 162 -4.48 -11.42 -6.28
N ALA A 163 -3.69 -10.35 -6.40
CA ALA A 163 -3.35 -9.47 -5.27
C ALA A 163 -4.57 -8.66 -4.79
N ALA A 164 -5.35 -8.09 -5.71
CA ALA A 164 -6.58 -7.37 -5.36
C ALA A 164 -7.63 -8.30 -4.74
N ARG A 165 -7.76 -9.54 -5.24
CA ARG A 165 -8.66 -10.54 -4.66
C ARG A 165 -8.25 -10.93 -3.24
N ALA A 166 -6.95 -11.14 -3.00
CA ALA A 166 -6.43 -11.47 -1.68
C ALA A 166 -6.66 -10.32 -0.67
N ALA A 167 -6.39 -9.07 -1.08
CA ALA A 167 -6.67 -7.89 -0.25
C ALA A 167 -8.16 -7.75 0.05
N PHE A 168 -9.03 -7.90 -0.96
CA PHE A 168 -10.48 -7.85 -0.77
C PHE A 168 -10.98 -8.95 0.19
N ASP A 169 -10.56 -10.20 0.02
CA ASP A 169 -10.99 -11.30 0.88
C ASP A 169 -10.49 -11.13 2.32
N CYS A 170 -9.26 -10.65 2.48
CA CYS A 170 -8.73 -10.30 3.80
C CYS A 170 -9.51 -9.13 4.43
N LEU A 171 -9.87 -8.10 3.66
CA LEU A 171 -10.68 -6.98 4.14
C LEU A 171 -12.04 -7.45 4.64
N VAL A 172 -12.73 -8.27 3.84
CA VAL A 172 -14.04 -8.84 4.18
C VAL A 172 -13.96 -9.64 5.48
N HIS A 173 -12.92 -10.45 5.65
CA HIS A 173 -12.72 -11.18 6.89
C HIS A 173 -12.37 -10.26 8.07
N THR A 174 -11.43 -9.33 7.86
CA THR A 174 -10.88 -8.44 8.88
C THR A 174 -11.92 -7.51 9.46
N PHE A 175 -12.90 -7.06 8.67
CA PHE A 175 -14.00 -6.18 9.08
C PHE A 175 -15.36 -6.90 9.14
N ARG A 176 -15.39 -8.23 8.96
CA ARG A 176 -16.60 -9.07 8.98
C ARG A 176 -17.71 -8.57 8.03
N LEU A 177 -17.33 -8.15 6.82
CA LEU A 177 -18.27 -7.58 5.85
C LEU A 177 -19.17 -8.63 5.19
N PRO A 178 -20.40 -8.25 4.77
CA PRO A 178 -21.10 -7.01 5.14
C PRO A 178 -21.75 -7.23 6.51
N ALA A 179 -21.20 -6.68 7.59
CA ALA A 179 -21.72 -6.99 8.93
C ALA A 179 -23.20 -6.59 9.07
N ASN A 180 -24.01 -7.47 9.69
CA ASN A 180 -25.35 -7.15 10.20
C ASN A 180 -25.20 -6.38 11.52
N ASP A 181 -25.78 -5.16 11.59
CA ASP A 181 -26.20 -4.35 12.75
C ASP A 181 -25.37 -4.27 14.05
N GLU A 182 -24.19 -4.88 14.18
CA GLU A 182 -23.37 -4.76 15.39
C GLU A 182 -22.59 -3.44 15.41
N PRO A 183 -22.60 -2.70 16.54
CA PRO A 183 -21.90 -1.43 16.66
C PRO A 183 -20.37 -1.60 16.67
N ALA A 184 -19.69 -0.63 16.06
CA ALA A 184 -18.26 -0.34 16.15
C ALA A 184 -17.32 -1.56 16.31
N PHE A 185 -17.22 -2.37 15.25
CA PHE A 185 -16.24 -3.45 15.20
C PHE A 185 -14.83 -2.91 14.91
N THR A 186 -13.91 -3.06 15.87
CA THR A 186 -12.49 -2.76 15.68
C THR A 186 -11.75 -4.07 15.37
N PRO A 187 -11.01 -4.16 14.25
CA PRO A 187 -10.25 -5.36 13.90
C PRO A 187 -9.09 -5.59 14.88
N ASN A 188 -8.74 -6.86 15.11
CA ASN A 188 -7.51 -7.24 15.81
C ASN A 188 -6.29 -6.63 15.07
N PRO A 189 -5.34 -5.99 15.78
CA PRO A 189 -4.13 -5.42 15.18
C PRO A 189 -3.40 -6.33 14.20
N GLN A 190 -3.25 -7.62 14.50
CA GLN A 190 -2.56 -8.55 13.60
C GLN A 190 -3.31 -8.77 12.27
N ALA A 191 -4.64 -8.88 12.32
CA ALA A 191 -5.45 -9.03 11.11
C ALA A 191 -5.43 -7.75 10.27
N HIS A 192 -5.44 -6.60 10.94
CA HIS A 192 -5.33 -5.30 10.29
C HIS A 192 -3.96 -5.10 9.63
N ASP A 193 -2.85 -5.44 10.30
CA ASP A 193 -1.51 -5.38 9.70
C ASP A 193 -1.37 -6.35 8.51
N GLN A 194 -1.97 -7.54 8.59
CA GLN A 194 -2.02 -8.47 7.46
C GLN A 194 -2.77 -7.88 6.26
N LEU A 195 -3.91 -7.23 6.50
CA LEU A 195 -4.66 -6.54 5.45
C LEU A 195 -3.82 -5.44 4.81
N ILE A 196 -3.18 -4.57 5.60
CA ILE A 196 -2.32 -3.50 5.09
C ILE A 196 -1.20 -4.07 4.21
N GLY A 197 -0.55 -5.17 4.63
CA GLY A 197 0.47 -5.84 3.82
C GLY A 197 -0.06 -6.32 2.46
N LEU A 198 -1.27 -6.88 2.42
CA LEU A 198 -1.91 -7.31 1.16
C LEU A 198 -2.31 -6.12 0.27
N GLU A 199 -2.76 -5.01 0.85
CA GLU A 199 -3.08 -3.80 0.09
C GLU A 199 -1.82 -3.14 -0.48
N ILE A 200 -0.68 -3.23 0.22
CA ILE A 200 0.64 -2.83 -0.31
C ILE A 200 1.00 -3.68 -1.53
N GLU A 201 0.89 -5.01 -1.43
CA GLU A 201 1.14 -5.90 -2.58
C GLU A 201 0.19 -5.62 -3.75
N MET A 202 -1.07 -5.31 -3.47
CA MET A 202 -2.06 -4.93 -4.48
C MET A 202 -1.64 -3.66 -5.25
N ILE A 203 -1.14 -2.64 -4.55
CA ILE A 203 -0.69 -1.38 -5.17
C ILE A 203 0.62 -1.59 -5.94
N LEU A 204 1.60 -2.29 -5.37
CA LEU A 204 2.90 -2.51 -6.01
C LEU A 204 2.80 -3.36 -7.28
N ASN A 205 1.86 -4.30 -7.34
CA ASN A 205 1.63 -5.12 -8.54
C ASN A 205 0.88 -4.39 -9.66
N ALA A 206 0.32 -3.20 -9.38
CA ALA A 206 -0.32 -2.34 -10.38
C ALA A 206 0.61 -1.22 -10.89
N ALA A 207 1.76 -1.01 -10.24
CA ALA A 207 2.80 -0.06 -10.61
C ALA A 207 3.59 -0.50 -11.84
#